data_AF-A0AAV0GBL3-F1
#
_entry.id   AF-A0AAV0GBL3-F1
#
_cell.length_a   1.000
_cell.length_b   1.000
_cell.length_c   1.000
_cell.angle_alpha   90.00
_cell.angle_beta   90.00
_cell.angle_gamma   90.00
#
_symmetry.space_group_name_H-M   'P 1'
#
loop_
_entity.id
_entity.type
_entity.pdbx_description
1 polymer ?
#
loop_
_entity_poly.entity_id
_entity_poly.type
_entity_poly.pdbx_seq_one_letter_code
_entity_poly.pdbx_strand_id
1 'polypeptide(L)'
;MIYASTRCGELPELRSLRDLFKHHFGQPFDKTNIELLPGNRVNMQIKKNLSREPIMEDVMLQLTNDIANEYATSLDPQFKVQPCRYLRHRFLLLSDLN
;
A
#
# COMPACT_ATOMS: atom_id res chain seq x y z
N MET A 1 2.57 -13.86 1.23
CA MET A 1 3.41 -13.95 0.02
C MET A 1 2.68 -13.46 -1.23
N ILE A 2 1.61 -14.12 -1.70
CA ILE A 2 0.89 -13.73 -2.94
C ILE A 2 0.47 -12.24 -2.94
N TYR A 3 -0.21 -11.79 -1.89
CA TYR A 3 -0.57 -10.38 -1.72
C TYR A 3 0.65 -9.44 -1.81
N ALA A 4 1.72 -9.75 -1.09
CA ALA A 4 2.95 -8.96 -1.04
C ALA A 4 3.65 -8.86 -2.41
N SER A 5 3.59 -9.91 -3.25
CA SER A 5 4.21 -9.90 -4.58
C SER A 5 3.69 -8.79 -5.51
N THR A 6 2.47 -8.28 -5.27
CA THR A 6 1.89 -7.17 -6.03
C THR A 6 2.22 -5.80 -5.46
N ARG A 7 2.78 -5.74 -4.24
CA ARG A 7 3.04 -4.50 -3.50
C ARG A 7 4.54 -4.23 -3.35
N CYS A 8 5.35 -5.26 -3.22
CA CYS A 8 6.81 -5.21 -3.10
C CYS A 8 7.43 -5.40 -4.49
N GLY A 9 7.40 -4.34 -5.30
CA GLY A 9 7.91 -4.39 -6.67
C GLY A 9 9.42 -4.65 -6.75
N GLU A 10 10.16 -4.22 -5.74
CA GLU A 10 11.61 -4.41 -5.62
C GLU A 10 12.08 -5.86 -5.39
N LEU A 11 11.18 -6.79 -5.06
CA LEU A 11 11.52 -8.19 -4.79
C LEU A 11 11.00 -9.12 -5.91
N PRO A 12 11.76 -9.35 -6.98
CA PRO A 12 11.33 -10.16 -8.12
C PRO A 12 11.02 -11.62 -7.74
N GLU A 13 11.70 -12.17 -6.73
CA GLU A 13 11.51 -13.53 -6.23
C GLU A 13 10.07 -13.78 -5.76
N LEU A 14 9.42 -12.75 -5.22
CA LEU A 14 8.02 -12.85 -4.80
C LEU A 14 7.07 -13.06 -5.99
N ARG A 15 7.41 -12.52 -7.17
CA ARG A 15 6.64 -12.73 -8.40
C ARG A 15 6.81 -14.17 -8.89
N SER A 16 8.05 -14.67 -8.92
CA SER A 16 8.33 -16.06 -9.29
C SER A 16 7.60 -17.05 -8.37
N LEU A 17 7.58 -16.80 -7.07
CA LEU A 17 6.81 -17.62 -6.13
C LEU A 17 5.31 -17.52 -6.40
N ARG A 18 4.77 -16.32 -6.62
CA ARG A 18 3.37 -16.16 -7.01
C ARG A 18 3.02 -16.97 -8.25
N ASP A 19 3.86 -16.97 -9.27
CA ASP A 19 3.63 -17.73 -10.51
C ASP A 19 3.59 -19.24 -10.25
N LEU A 20 4.49 -19.75 -9.39
CA LEU A 20 4.47 -21.14 -8.94
C LEU A 20 3.16 -21.49 -8.23
N PHE A 21 2.71 -20.67 -7.26
CA PHE A 21 1.44 -20.88 -6.57
C PHE A 21 0.24 -20.79 -7.53
N LYS A 22 0.26 -19.85 -8.47
CA LYS A 22 -0.79 -19.72 -9.49
C LYS A 22 -0.85 -20.94 -10.40
N HIS A 23 0.31 -21.53 -10.74
CA HIS A 23 0.39 -22.77 -11.51
C HIS A 23 -0.23 -23.96 -10.73
N HIS A 24 0.05 -24.08 -9.44
CA HIS A 24 -0.45 -25.20 -8.61
C HIS A 24 -1.91 -25.06 -8.14
N PHE A 25 -2.34 -23.85 -7.79
CA PHE A 25 -3.65 -23.59 -7.17
C PHE A 25 -4.64 -22.86 -8.10
N GLY A 26 -4.19 -22.49 -9.29
CA GLY A 26 -4.99 -21.81 -10.30
C GLY A 26 -5.13 -20.31 -10.07
N GLN A 27 -5.70 -19.65 -11.08
CA GLN A 27 -5.96 -18.21 -11.06
C GLN A 27 -6.93 -17.74 -9.97
N PRO A 28 -7.98 -18.50 -9.58
CA PRO A 28 -8.87 -18.07 -8.49
C PRO A 28 -8.14 -17.92 -7.15
N PHE A 29 -7.21 -18.82 -6.84
CA PHE A 29 -6.40 -18.73 -5.62
C PHE A 29 -5.55 -17.44 -5.59
N ASP A 30 -4.91 -17.13 -6.72
CA ASP A 30 -4.13 -15.91 -6.89
C ASP A 30 -5.00 -14.65 -6.68
N LYS A 31 -6.13 -14.59 -7.39
CA LYS A 31 -7.08 -13.47 -7.33
C LYS A 31 -7.62 -13.24 -5.91
N THR A 32 -8.09 -14.29 -5.25
CA THR A 32 -8.64 -14.22 -3.88
C THR A 32 -7.65 -13.61 -2.90
N ASN A 33 -6.38 -13.98 -2.98
CA ASN A 33 -5.36 -13.48 -2.05
C ASN A 33 -4.85 -12.07 -2.41
N ILE A 34 -4.90 -11.64 -3.68
CA ILE A 34 -4.45 -10.31 -4.10
C ILE A 34 -5.52 -9.25 -3.82
N GLU A 35 -6.75 -9.56 -4.21
CA GLU A 35 -7.89 -8.66 -4.08
C GLU A 35 -8.52 -8.72 -2.68
N LEU A 36 -8.00 -9.59 -1.81
CA LEU A 36 -8.52 -9.80 -0.45
C LEU A 36 -10.00 -10.23 -0.43
N LEU A 37 -10.43 -11.03 -1.41
CA LEU A 37 -11.79 -11.55 -1.51
C LEU A 37 -12.12 -12.48 -0.32
N PRO A 38 -13.41 -12.74 -0.02
CA PRO A 38 -13.80 -13.69 1.01
C PRO A 38 -13.07 -15.04 0.88
N GLY A 39 -12.59 -15.57 2.01
CA GLY A 39 -11.79 -16.80 2.05
C GLY A 39 -10.28 -16.62 1.88
N ASN A 40 -9.79 -15.38 1.64
CA ASN A 40 -8.36 -15.11 1.71
C ASN A 40 -7.78 -15.37 3.10
N ARG A 41 -6.51 -15.76 3.15
CA ARG A 41 -5.78 -16.04 4.41
C ARG A 41 -4.64 -15.05 4.65
N VAL A 42 -4.72 -13.86 4.06
CA VAL A 42 -3.68 -12.85 4.22
C VAL A 42 -3.75 -12.30 5.65
N ASN A 43 -2.62 -12.35 6.35
CA ASN A 43 -2.51 -11.84 7.71
C ASN A 43 -2.89 -10.34 7.79
N MET A 44 -3.60 -9.95 8.85
CA MET A 44 -4.11 -8.59 9.02
C MET A 44 -3.01 -7.52 9.08
N GLN A 45 -1.90 -7.80 9.76
CA GLN A 45 -0.76 -6.89 9.83
C GLN A 45 -0.09 -6.72 8.46
N ILE A 46 0.00 -7.80 7.67
CA ILE A 46 0.48 -7.73 6.28
C ILE A 46 -0.46 -6.89 5.41
N LYS A 47 -1.78 -7.03 5.56
CA LYS A 47 -2.75 -6.17 4.85
C LYS A 47 -2.51 -4.71 5.18
N LYS A 48 -2.42 -4.37 6.47
CA LYS A 48 -2.22 -2.99 6.95
C LYS A 48 -0.90 -2.41 6.45
N ASN A 49 0.21 -3.12 6.63
CA ASN A 49 1.54 -2.59 6.34
C ASN A 49 1.84 -2.45 4.84
N LEU A 50 1.27 -3.34 4.01
CA LEU A 50 1.47 -3.31 2.55
C LEU A 50 0.27 -2.67 1.83
N SER A 51 -0.69 -2.16 2.58
CA SER A 51 -1.76 -1.31 2.06
C SER A 51 -1.14 -0.04 1.47
N ARG A 52 -1.69 0.40 0.34
CA ARG A 52 -1.37 1.71 -0.23
C ARG A 52 -2.44 2.71 0.17
N GLU A 53 -2.80 2.71 1.45
CA GLU A 53 -3.73 3.70 1.98
C GLU A 53 -3.06 5.07 2.05
N PRO A 54 -3.79 6.14 1.74
CA PRO A 54 -3.29 7.48 1.96
C PRO A 54 -3.01 7.68 3.45
N ILE A 55 -1.88 8.32 3.75
CA ILE A 55 -1.54 8.73 5.10
C ILE A 55 -2.36 9.99 5.42
N MET A 56 -2.76 10.17 6.69
CA MET A 56 -3.44 11.38 7.13
C MET A 56 -2.52 12.61 6.99
N GLU A 57 -3.11 13.76 6.65
CA GLU A 57 -2.36 14.98 6.34
C GLU A 57 -1.53 15.49 7.54
N ASP A 58 -2.06 15.37 8.75
CA ASP A 58 -1.37 15.70 10.00
C ASP A 58 -0.11 14.85 10.23
N VAL A 59 -0.21 13.53 10.02
CA VAL A 59 0.93 12.61 10.11
C VAL A 59 1.98 12.92 9.05
N MET A 60 1.53 13.26 7.83
CA MET A 60 2.40 13.64 6.74
C MET A 60 3.16 14.93 7.04
N LEU A 61 2.47 15.95 7.57
CA LEU A 61 3.06 17.22 7.99
C LEU A 61 4.04 17.03 9.15
N GLN A 62 3.67 16.23 10.15
CA GLN A 62 4.54 15.92 11.28
C GLN A 62 5.85 15.28 10.81
N LEU A 63 5.78 14.22 10.00
CA LEU A 63 6.97 13.56 9.47
C LEU A 63 7.86 14.50 8.65
N THR A 64 7.24 15.40 7.87
CA THR A 64 7.98 16.38 7.07
C THR A 64 8.73 17.36 7.96
N ASN A 65 8.09 17.86 9.03
CA ASN A 65 8.73 18.73 10.02
C ASN A 65 9.85 18.01 10.78
N ASP A 66 9.65 16.75 11.16
CA ASP A 66 10.65 15.95 11.87
C ASP A 66 11.92 15.79 11.02
N ILE A 67 11.77 15.49 9.72
CA ILE A 67 12.88 15.44 8.76
C ILE A 67 13.54 16.82 8.63
N ALA A 68 12.77 17.88 8.45
CA ALA A 68 13.32 19.23 8.32
C ALA A 68 14.17 19.65 9.54
N ASN A 69 13.70 19.31 10.74
CA ASN A 69 14.41 19.54 11.99
C ASN A 69 15.69 18.70 12.10
N GLU A 70 15.67 17.43 11.69
CA GLU A 70 16.85 16.55 11.70
C GLU A 70 17.98 17.09 10.80
N TYR A 71 17.63 17.69 9.66
CA TYR A 71 18.58 18.21 8.69
C TYR A 71 18.80 19.73 8.78
N ALA A 72 18.33 20.38 9.85
CA ALA A 72 18.43 21.84 10.08
C ALA A 72 17.96 22.69 8.88
N THR A 73 16.98 22.21 8.12
CA THR A 73 16.37 22.94 7.01
C THR A 73 15.04 23.53 7.48
N SER A 74 14.86 24.84 7.39
CA SER A 74 13.56 25.45 7.69
C SER A 74 12.61 25.24 6.52
N LEU A 75 11.47 24.59 6.74
CA LEU A 75 10.38 24.60 5.76
C LEU A 75 9.73 25.98 5.76
N ASP A 76 9.38 26.46 4.56
CA ASP A 76 8.53 27.65 4.43
C ASP A 76 7.21 27.40 5.18
N PRO A 77 6.71 28.33 6.02
CA PRO A 77 5.41 28.24 6.66
C PRO A 77 4.24 27.96 5.69
N GLN A 78 4.42 28.19 4.39
CA GLN A 78 3.44 27.91 3.34
C GLN A 78 3.68 26.60 2.58
N PHE A 79 4.63 25.76 3.00
CA PHE A 79 4.89 24.47 2.36
C PHE A 79 3.66 23.56 2.43
N LYS A 80 2.95 23.45 1.31
CA LYS A 80 1.80 22.55 1.16
C LYS A 80 2.27 21.21 0.62
N VAL A 81 2.22 20.18 1.45
CA VAL A 81 2.46 18.81 1.01
C VAL A 81 1.29 18.39 0.13
N GLN A 82 1.52 18.14 -1.16
CA GLN A 82 0.44 17.64 -2.02
C GLN A 82 0.22 16.14 -1.76
N PRO A 83 -1.02 15.71 -1.49
CA PRO A 83 -1.30 14.29 -1.39
C PRO A 83 -1.03 13.59 -2.72
N CYS A 84 -0.41 12.41 -2.66
CA CYS A 84 -0.11 11.60 -3.84
C CYS A 84 -1.38 11.35 -4.67
N ARG A 85 -1.46 11.95 -5.87
CA ARG A 85 -2.61 11.84 -6.79
C ARG A 85 -2.96 10.40 -7.20
N TYR A 86 -2.02 9.46 -7.03
CA TYR A 86 -2.18 8.04 -7.34
C TYR A 86 -3.14 7.27 -6.42
N LEU A 87 -3.56 7.84 -5.29
CA LEU A 87 -4.46 7.16 -4.33
C LEU A 87 -5.91 7.67 -4.37
N ARG A 88 -6.16 8.81 -5.02
CA ARG A 88 -7.50 9.42 -5.06
C ARG A 88 -8.53 8.57 -5.81
N HIS A 89 -8.09 7.83 -6.85
CA HIS A 89 -8.98 6.94 -7.59
C HIS A 89 -9.41 5.69 -6.82
N ARG A 90 -8.69 5.28 -5.77
CA ARG A 90 -9.05 4.08 -4.99
C ARG A 90 -9.83 4.40 -3.72
N PHE A 91 -9.63 5.60 -3.15
CA PHE A 91 -10.43 6.06 -2.01
C PHE A 91 -11.90 6.30 -2.41
N LEU A 92 -12.15 6.87 -3.59
CA LEU A 92 -13.52 7.07 -4.09
C LEU A 92 -14.29 5.76 -4.34
N LEU A 93 -13.60 4.67 -4.67
CA LEU A 93 -14.23 3.36 -4.88
C LEU A 93 -14.59 2.62 -3.58
N LEU A 94 -14.06 3.03 -2.42
CA LEU A 94 -14.36 2.41 -1.13
C LEU A 94 -15.50 3.13 -0.39
N SER A 95 -15.81 4.38 -0.74
CA SER A 95 -16.95 5.13 -0.21
C SER A 95 -18.31 4.72 -0.81
N ASP A 96 -18.32 3.94 -1.90
CA ASP A 96 -19.54 3.44 -2.55
C ASP A 96 -19.95 2.02 -2.09
N LEU A 97 -19.32 1.48 -1.04
CA LEU A 97 -19.57 0.13 -0.51
C LEU A 97 -20.22 0.13 0.89
N ASN A 98 -20.91 1.22 1.25
CA ASN A 98 -21.68 1.30 2.50
C ASN A 98 -23.19 1.39 2.22
#